data_AF-A0A6M1MIT4-F1
#
_entry.id   AF-A0A6M1MIT4-F1
#
_cell.length_a   1.000
_cell.length_b   1.000
_cell.length_c   1.000
_cell.angle_alpha   90.00
_cell.angle_beta   90.00
_cell.angle_gamma   90.00
#
_symmetry.space_group_name_H-M   'P 1'
#
loop_
_entity.id
_entity.type
_entity.pdbx_description
1 polymer ?
#
loop_
_entity_poly.entity_id
_entity_poly.type
_entity_poly.pdbx_seq_one_letter_code
_entity_poly.pdbx_strand_id
1 'polypeptide(L)'
;MRYLLIFYAEHIGQWRFLDTAQLGRARLHCPEDLPEVLNQTPEVTLGWMLGQRDFGGFQRQAGTEGAEWVRVYRLGADRTVLGQDRDYQGAWLEMFMQENAPIGWIPARRSAQAAGSAAQDLLRSRAEDPLRAEAEACRQTMGQMRARQQAQRGPRRQDPPMARPREKA
;
A
#
# COMPACT_ATOMS: atom_id res chain seq x y z
N MET A 1 14.18 16.90 9.53
CA MET A 1 13.69 15.90 10.50
C MET A 1 12.84 14.87 9.76
N ARG A 2 12.70 13.66 10.30
CA ARG A 2 11.87 12.59 9.71
C ARG A 2 10.80 12.19 10.72
N TYR A 3 9.59 12.00 10.24
CA TYR A 3 8.43 11.58 11.01
C TYR A 3 7.77 10.36 10.39
N LEU A 4 7.20 9.53 11.25
CA LEU A 4 6.27 8.46 10.88
C LEU A 4 4.86 8.93 11.20
N LEU A 5 4.01 8.92 10.18
CA LEU A 5 2.60 9.26 10.29
C LEU A 5 1.81 7.96 10.31
N ILE A 6 0.94 7.77 11.30
CA ILE A 6 0.12 6.56 11.42
C ILE A 6 -1.36 6.95 11.45
N PHE A 7 -2.16 6.25 10.66
CA PHE A 7 -3.59 6.49 10.50
C PHE A 7 -4.35 5.16 10.46
N TYR A 8 -5.54 5.10 11.06
CA TYR A 8 -6.42 3.94 10.95
C TYR A 8 -7.44 4.15 9.82
N ALA A 9 -7.33 3.34 8.77
CA ALA A 9 -8.24 3.37 7.65
C ALA A 9 -9.47 2.49 7.93
N GLU A 10 -10.51 3.09 8.52
CA GLU A 10 -11.74 2.38 8.93
C GLU A 10 -12.38 1.57 7.80
N HIS A 11 -12.40 2.13 6.58
CA HIS A 11 -13.03 1.52 5.40
C HIS A 11 -12.39 0.22 4.92
N ILE A 12 -11.14 -0.07 5.34
CA ILE A 12 -10.46 -1.35 5.10
C ILE A 12 -10.06 -2.06 6.39
N GLY A 13 -10.39 -1.50 7.56
CA GLY A 13 -10.07 -2.08 8.87
C GLY A 13 -8.58 -2.26 9.13
N GLN A 14 -7.71 -1.37 8.63
CA GLN A 14 -6.26 -1.53 8.71
C GLN A 14 -5.55 -0.26 9.14
N TRP A 15 -4.50 -0.42 9.96
CA TRP A 15 -3.53 0.63 10.22
C TRP A 15 -2.64 0.85 9.00
N ARG A 16 -2.43 2.11 8.66
CA ARG A 16 -1.57 2.55 7.57
C ARG A 16 -0.55 3.52 8.11
N PHE A 17 0.63 3.52 7.50
CA PHE A 17 1.69 4.42 7.88
C PHE A 17 2.28 5.12 6.65
N LEU A 18 2.80 6.32 6.86
CA LEU A 18 3.53 7.08 5.87
C LEU A 18 4.81 7.59 6.50
N ASP A 19 5.92 7.23 5.87
CA ASP A 19 7.20 7.82 6.19
C ASP A 19 7.37 9.14 5.43
N THR A 20 7.59 10.22 6.16
CA THR A 20 7.78 11.55 5.54
C THR A 20 9.01 11.65 4.63
N ALA A 21 9.94 10.69 4.66
CA ALA A 21 10.97 10.58 3.64
C ALA A 21 10.41 10.35 2.22
N GLN A 22 9.17 9.82 2.11
CA GLN A 22 8.47 9.61 0.84
C GLN A 22 7.80 10.89 0.30
N LEU A 23 7.67 11.94 1.12
CA LEU A 23 7.09 13.23 0.72
C LEU A 23 8.04 14.09 -0.14
N GLY A 24 9.16 13.53 -0.59
CA GLY A 24 10.14 14.21 -1.43
C GLY A 24 11.03 15.18 -0.65
N ARG A 25 11.58 16.20 -1.34
CA ARG A 25 12.61 17.12 -0.80
C ARG A 25 12.07 18.17 0.18
N ALA A 26 10.80 18.12 0.56
CA ALA A 26 10.24 19.04 1.55
C ALA A 26 11.03 18.91 2.85
N ARG A 27 11.79 19.94 3.21
CA ARG A 27 12.57 19.93 4.46
C ARG A 27 11.62 20.22 5.60
N LEU A 28 11.19 19.16 6.28
CA LEU A 28 10.46 19.28 7.53
C LEU A 28 11.44 19.71 8.63
N HIS A 29 11.23 20.90 9.17
CA HIS A 29 12.02 21.45 10.28
C HIS A 29 11.35 21.13 11.62
N CYS A 30 10.02 21.23 11.66
CA CYS A 30 9.20 20.93 12.83
C CYS A 30 7.94 20.15 12.45
N PRO A 31 7.25 19.49 13.39
CA PRO A 31 6.02 18.76 13.10
C PRO A 31 4.87 19.69 12.68
N GLU A 32 4.93 20.98 13.01
CA GLU A 32 3.95 21.98 12.59
C GLU A 32 3.94 22.22 11.07
N ASP A 33 5.02 21.90 10.37
CA ASP A 33 5.12 21.99 8.90
C ASP A 33 4.34 20.87 8.19
N LEU A 34 4.03 19.76 8.90
CA LEU A 34 3.45 18.55 8.29
C LEU A 34 2.14 18.78 7.54
N PRO A 35 1.14 19.51 8.07
CA PRO A 35 -0.13 19.71 7.36
C PRO A 35 0.06 20.39 6.01
N GLU A 36 0.94 21.39 5.93
CA GLU A 36 1.23 22.10 4.69
C GLU A 36 1.89 21.16 3.67
N VAL A 37 2.91 20.41 4.08
CA VAL A 37 3.59 19.45 3.19
C VAL A 37 2.64 18.37 2.70
N LEU A 38 1.77 17.83 3.56
CA LEU A 38 0.77 16.83 3.19
C LEU A 38 -0.22 17.38 2.14
N ASN A 39 -0.64 18.64 2.28
CA ASN A 39 -1.50 19.32 1.31
C ASN A 39 -0.78 19.57 -0.04
N GLN A 40 0.54 19.77 -0.03
CA GLN A 40 1.35 19.95 -1.23
C GLN A 40 1.66 18.63 -1.97
N THR A 41 1.41 17.48 -1.34
CA THR A 41 1.67 16.15 -1.91
C THR A 41 0.38 15.30 -2.03
N PRO A 42 -0.64 15.76 -2.77
CA PRO A 42 -1.95 15.10 -2.82
C PRO A 42 -1.89 13.67 -3.35
N GLU A 43 -0.94 13.33 -4.23
CA GLU A 43 -0.80 11.99 -4.79
C GLU A 43 -0.33 10.95 -3.75
N VAL A 44 0.62 11.36 -2.89
CA VAL A 44 1.16 10.50 -1.82
C VAL A 44 0.11 10.33 -0.73
N THR A 45 -0.54 11.41 -0.31
CA THR A 45 -1.56 11.36 0.73
C THR A 45 -2.81 10.59 0.28
N LEU A 46 -3.22 10.75 -0.98
CA LEU A 46 -4.32 9.99 -1.56
C LEU A 46 -4.01 8.49 -1.64
N GLY A 47 -2.80 8.10 -2.08
CA GLY A 47 -2.39 6.69 -2.11
C GLY A 47 -2.22 6.08 -0.72
N TRP A 48 -1.69 6.86 0.23
CA TRP A 48 -1.55 6.42 1.61
C TRP A 48 -2.88 6.33 2.36
N MET A 49 -3.79 7.28 2.23
CA MET A 49 -5.06 7.29 2.99
C MET A 49 -6.20 6.61 2.24
N LEU A 50 -5.96 6.17 0.99
CA LEU A 50 -6.97 5.63 0.07
C LEU A 50 -8.19 6.54 -0.09
N GLY A 51 -7.97 7.85 0.01
CA GLY A 51 -9.01 8.84 -0.05
C GLY A 51 -8.47 10.21 0.26
N GLN A 52 -9.21 11.22 -0.14
CA GLN A 52 -8.82 12.59 0.11
C GLN A 52 -9.12 13.02 1.52
N ARG A 53 -8.21 13.79 2.08
CA ARG A 53 -8.33 14.35 3.40
C ARG A 53 -7.89 15.81 3.42
N ASP A 54 -8.62 16.61 4.18
CA ASP A 54 -8.21 17.93 4.60
C ASP A 54 -7.48 17.78 5.93
N PHE A 55 -6.22 18.21 5.98
CA PHE A 55 -5.40 18.16 7.18
C PHE A 55 -5.50 19.48 7.95
N GLY A 56 -5.87 19.42 9.22
CA GLY A 56 -5.78 20.58 10.11
C GLY A 56 -4.39 20.75 10.72
N GLY A 57 -4.23 21.73 11.61
CA GLY A 57 -2.95 22.01 12.27
C GLY A 57 -2.47 20.88 13.18
N PHE A 58 -1.14 20.80 13.36
CA PHE A 58 -0.52 19.90 14.33
C PHE A 58 -0.92 20.26 15.78
N GLN A 59 -1.18 19.24 16.60
CA GLN A 59 -1.61 19.37 17.99
C GLN A 59 -0.78 18.46 18.89
N ARG A 60 -0.35 18.97 20.06
CA ARG A 60 0.39 18.17 21.06
C ARG A 60 -0.48 17.27 21.92
N GLN A 61 -1.78 17.32 21.75
CA GLN A 61 -2.73 16.45 22.42
C GLN A 61 -3.77 16.04 21.36
N ALA A 62 -4.24 14.79 21.44
CA ALA A 62 -5.38 14.39 20.64
C ALA A 62 -6.60 15.22 21.06
N GLY A 63 -7.36 15.73 20.08
CA GLY A 63 -8.69 16.24 20.37
C GLY A 63 -9.63 15.12 20.81
N THR A 64 -10.82 15.49 21.30
CA THR A 64 -11.86 14.54 21.71
C THR A 64 -12.33 13.63 20.56
N GLU A 65 -12.72 12.42 20.93
CA GLU A 65 -13.02 11.24 20.11
C GLU A 65 -13.90 11.49 18.87
N GLY A 66 -13.67 10.71 17.81
CA GLY A 66 -14.55 10.61 16.63
C GLY A 66 -14.00 11.19 15.32
N ALA A 67 -12.84 11.84 15.33
CA ALA A 67 -12.17 12.27 14.09
C ALA A 67 -11.11 11.25 13.64
N GLU A 68 -10.92 11.15 12.32
CA GLU A 68 -9.79 10.46 11.72
C GLU A 68 -8.51 11.21 12.11
N TRP A 69 -7.75 10.70 13.08
CA TRP A 69 -6.52 11.33 13.55
C TRP A 69 -5.29 10.65 12.97
N VAL A 70 -4.37 11.47 12.44
CA VAL A 70 -3.02 11.05 12.10
C VAL A 70 -2.16 11.21 13.35
N ARG A 71 -1.59 10.12 13.83
CA ARG A 71 -0.60 10.11 14.92
C ARG A 71 0.77 10.42 14.34
N VAL A 72 1.49 11.35 14.95
CA VAL A 72 2.81 11.78 14.50
C VAL A 72 3.86 11.23 15.46
N TYR A 73 4.83 10.50 14.92
CA TYR A 73 5.96 9.98 15.67
C TYR A 73 7.26 10.53 15.10
N ARG A 74 8.22 10.85 15.97
CA ARG A 74 9.56 11.25 15.53
C ARG A 74 10.35 10.00 15.14
N LEU A 75 10.88 9.97 13.92
CA LEU A 75 11.86 8.96 13.51
C LEU A 75 13.28 9.50 13.71
N GLY A 76 14.15 8.70 14.31
CA GLY A 76 15.58 8.97 14.33
C GLY A 76 16.17 8.86 12.91
N ALA A 77 17.27 9.58 12.66
CA ALA A 77 17.96 9.56 11.36
C ALA A 77 18.37 8.14 10.91
N ASP A 78 18.62 7.24 11.87
CA ASP A 78 19.16 5.90 11.63
C ASP A 78 18.09 4.79 11.56
N ARG A 79 16.81 5.10 11.81
CA ARG A 79 15.73 4.10 11.77
C ARG A 79 15.17 3.98 10.36
N THR A 80 15.77 3.11 9.56
CA THR A 80 15.22 2.66 8.27
C THR A 80 14.58 1.29 8.49
N VAL A 81 13.34 1.24 9.00
CA VAL A 81 12.67 -0.04 9.32
C VAL A 81 11.44 -0.30 8.46
N LEU A 82 11.02 0.69 7.67
CA LEU A 82 9.74 0.62 6.98
C LEU A 82 9.96 0.14 5.54
N GLY A 83 9.62 -1.11 5.29
CA GLY A 83 9.65 -1.74 3.97
C GLY A 83 8.95 -0.89 2.90
N GLN A 84 9.40 -1.04 1.66
CA GLN A 84 8.89 -0.28 0.51
C GLN A 84 7.43 -0.66 0.23
N ASP A 85 6.52 0.28 0.45
CA ASP A 85 5.21 0.53 -0.20
C ASP A 85 4.23 -0.65 -0.47
N ARG A 86 4.54 -1.89 -0.08
CA ARG A 86 3.78 -3.10 -0.48
C ARG A 86 3.70 -4.21 0.57
N ASP A 87 4.47 -4.15 1.65
CA ASP A 87 4.44 -5.20 2.68
C ASP A 87 3.41 -4.89 3.78
N TYR A 88 2.61 -5.89 4.14
CA TYR A 88 1.73 -5.82 5.31
C TYR A 88 2.58 -5.74 6.58
N GLN A 89 2.57 -4.57 7.23
CA GLN A 89 3.34 -4.32 8.46
C GLN A 89 2.45 -4.23 9.71
N GLY A 90 1.25 -4.82 9.69
CA GLY A 90 0.26 -4.67 10.76
C GLY A 90 0.82 -4.99 12.15
N ALA A 91 1.42 -6.17 12.33
CA ALA A 91 1.98 -6.59 13.62
C ALA A 91 3.15 -5.69 14.08
N TRP A 92 4.03 -5.29 13.16
CA TRP A 92 5.13 -4.38 13.48
C TRP A 92 4.61 -3.01 13.92
N LEU A 93 3.60 -2.49 13.23
CA LEU A 93 3.02 -1.18 13.48
C LEU A 93 2.29 -1.14 14.83
N GLU A 94 1.61 -2.23 15.19
CA GLU A 94 0.98 -2.41 16.49
C GLU A 94 2.02 -2.42 17.62
N MET A 95 3.10 -3.22 17.49
CA MET A 95 4.21 -3.21 18.44
C MET A 95 4.84 -1.82 18.58
N PHE A 96 5.11 -1.15 17.44
CA PHE A 96 5.67 0.19 17.43
C PHE A 96 4.77 1.18 18.20
N MET A 97 3.45 1.14 17.98
CA MET A 97 2.51 2.02 18.67
C MET A 97 2.37 1.72 20.17
N GLN A 98 2.64 0.48 20.61
CA GLN A 98 2.67 0.13 22.03
C GLN A 98 3.95 0.64 22.72
N GLU A 99 5.09 0.57 22.03
CA GLU A 99 6.40 0.93 22.58
C GLU A 99 6.72 2.44 22.48
N ASN A 100 6.01 3.17 21.62
CA ASN A 100 6.32 4.57 21.34
C ASN A 100 5.08 5.44 21.56
N ALA A 101 5.28 6.59 22.22
CA ALA A 101 4.25 7.61 22.32
C ALA A 101 4.31 8.55 21.10
N PRO A 102 3.17 8.94 20.51
CA PRO A 102 3.15 9.99 19.50
C PRO A 102 3.61 11.32 20.10
N ILE A 103 4.34 12.12 19.32
CA ILE A 103 4.75 13.48 19.69
C ILE A 103 3.62 14.50 19.48
N GLY A 104 2.60 14.11 18.71
CA GLY A 104 1.41 14.89 18.46
C GLY A 104 0.47 14.23 17.46
N TRP A 105 -0.54 14.99 17.07
CA TRP A 105 -1.65 14.54 16.24
C TRP A 105 -1.99 15.59 15.20
N ILE A 106 -2.48 15.13 14.04
CA ILE A 106 -3.00 15.98 12.98
C ILE A 106 -4.43 15.49 12.69
N PRO A 107 -5.45 16.35 12.79
CA PRO A 107 -6.80 15.96 12.40
C PRO A 107 -6.85 15.83 10.88
N ALA A 108 -7.36 14.70 10.40
CA ALA A 108 -7.65 14.47 8.99
C ALA A 108 -9.18 14.36 8.85
N ARG A 109 -9.76 15.11 7.92
CA ARG A 109 -11.21 15.06 7.64
C ARG A 109 -11.41 14.66 6.21
N ARG A 110 -12.42 13.84 5.91
CA ARG A 110 -12.82 13.60 4.52
C ARG A 110 -13.06 14.92 3.83
N SER A 111 -12.34 15.16 2.74
CA SER A 111 -12.53 16.37 1.96
C SER A 111 -13.91 16.32 1.31
N ALA A 112 -14.64 17.43 1.38
CA ALA A 112 -15.90 17.59 0.65
C ALA A 112 -15.67 17.87 -0.84
N GLN A 113 -14.45 18.28 -1.22
CA GLN A 113 -14.07 18.49 -2.60
C GLN A 113 -13.56 17.18 -3.20
N ALA A 114 -14.09 16.82 -4.37
CA ALA A 114 -13.54 15.74 -5.19
C ALA A 114 -12.13 16.11 -5.65
N ALA A 115 -11.25 15.11 -5.80
CA ALA A 115 -9.87 15.38 -6.13
C ALA A 115 -9.76 16.11 -7.44
N GLY A 116 -8.77 17.00 -7.54
CA GLY A 116 -8.29 17.40 -8.84
C GLY A 116 -8.06 16.14 -9.66
N SER A 117 -8.63 16.09 -10.87
CA SER A 117 -8.76 14.86 -11.67
C SER A 117 -7.43 14.10 -11.78
N ALA A 118 -6.31 14.83 -11.86
CA ALA A 118 -4.96 14.30 -11.96
C ALA A 118 -4.58 13.29 -10.86
N ALA A 119 -4.88 13.53 -9.59
CA ALA A 119 -4.50 12.61 -8.50
C ALA A 119 -5.36 11.32 -8.53
N GLN A 120 -6.64 11.46 -8.88
CA GLN A 120 -7.53 10.32 -9.11
C GLN A 120 -7.13 9.53 -10.36
N ASP A 121 -6.75 10.22 -11.42
CA ASP A 121 -6.29 9.61 -12.67
C ASP A 121 -4.96 8.88 -12.47
N LEU A 122 -4.06 9.40 -11.65
CA LEU A 122 -2.83 8.72 -11.25
C LEU A 122 -3.14 7.46 -10.44
N LEU A 123 -4.03 7.54 -9.45
CA LEU A 123 -4.46 6.37 -8.68
C LEU A 123 -5.10 5.31 -9.60
N ARG A 124 -5.98 5.74 -10.52
CA ARG A 124 -6.61 4.85 -11.49
C ARG A 124 -5.55 4.20 -12.37
N SER A 125 -4.60 4.97 -12.91
CA SER A 125 -3.50 4.42 -13.68
C SER A 125 -2.66 3.42 -12.89
N ARG A 126 -2.41 3.67 -11.59
CA ARG A 126 -1.69 2.73 -10.72
C ARG A 126 -2.49 1.46 -10.43
N ALA A 127 -3.80 1.56 -10.29
CA ALA A 127 -4.68 0.41 -10.08
C ALA A 127 -4.85 -0.44 -11.35
N GLU A 128 -4.83 0.19 -12.52
CA GLU A 128 -4.88 -0.48 -13.82
C GLU A 128 -3.56 -1.11 -14.23
N ASP A 129 -2.43 -0.56 -13.81
CA ASP A 129 -1.09 -1.01 -14.23
C ASP A 129 -0.90 -2.53 -14.10
N PRO A 130 -1.21 -3.19 -12.96
CA PRO A 130 -1.06 -4.64 -12.84
C PRO A 130 -1.98 -5.45 -13.77
N LEU A 131 -3.08 -4.84 -14.24
CA LEU A 131 -4.08 -5.46 -15.11
C LEU A 131 -3.77 -5.24 -16.61
N ARG A 132 -2.83 -4.34 -16.94
CA ARG A 132 -2.41 -4.10 -18.32
C ARG A 132 -1.66 -5.30 -18.87
N ALA A 133 -1.94 -5.65 -20.13
CA ALA A 133 -1.31 -6.80 -20.79
C ALA A 133 0.21 -6.62 -20.91
N GLU A 134 0.70 -5.38 -20.99
CA GLU A 134 2.12 -5.06 -21.04
C GLU A 134 2.80 -5.08 -19.66
N ALA A 135 2.04 -5.23 -18.57
CA ALA A 135 2.63 -5.25 -17.24
C ALA A 135 3.30 -6.59 -16.95
N GLU A 136 4.43 -6.54 -16.26
CA GLU A 136 5.21 -7.72 -15.93
C GLU A 136 4.41 -8.70 -15.07
N ALA A 137 3.64 -8.21 -14.09
CA ALA A 137 2.76 -9.03 -13.26
C ALA A 137 1.71 -9.80 -14.08
N CYS A 138 1.11 -9.16 -15.09
CA CYS A 138 0.14 -9.79 -15.98
C CYS A 138 0.81 -10.86 -16.87
N ARG A 139 1.97 -10.55 -17.47
CA ARG A 139 2.74 -11.52 -18.26
C ARG A 139 3.18 -12.74 -17.44
N GLN A 140 3.66 -12.53 -16.22
CA GLN A 140 4.08 -13.61 -15.32
C GLN A 140 2.89 -14.50 -14.95
N THR A 141 1.76 -13.91 -14.58
CA THR A 141 0.54 -14.65 -14.24
C THR A 141 0.03 -15.47 -15.43
N MET A 142 -0.05 -14.86 -16.62
CA MET A 142 -0.44 -15.54 -17.86
C MET A 142 0.53 -16.67 -18.22
N GLY A 143 1.84 -16.47 -18.00
CA GLY A 143 2.87 -17.50 -18.17
C GLY A 143 2.65 -18.69 -17.25
N GLN A 144 2.41 -18.45 -15.95
CA GLN A 144 2.10 -19.50 -14.97
C GLN A 144 0.81 -20.25 -15.31
N MET A 145 -0.23 -19.55 -15.77
CA MET A 145 -1.48 -20.18 -16.21
C MET A 145 -1.27 -21.09 -17.42
N ARG A 146 -0.50 -20.65 -18.43
CA ARG A 146 -0.16 -21.51 -19.59
C ARG A 146 0.66 -22.73 -19.19
N ALA A 147 1.66 -22.55 -18.32
CA ALA A 147 2.48 -23.65 -17.82
C ALA A 147 1.62 -24.69 -17.06
N ARG A 148 0.68 -24.23 -16.22
CA ARG A 148 -0.28 -25.12 -15.54
C ARG A 148 -1.21 -25.84 -16.51
N GLN A 149 -1.73 -25.16 -17.53
CA GLN A 149 -2.58 -25.79 -18.55
C GLN A 149 -1.82 -26.85 -19.37
N GLN A 150 -0.54 -26.61 -19.68
CA GLN A 150 0.32 -27.58 -20.36
C GLN A 150 0.64 -28.79 -19.48
N ALA A 151 0.89 -28.57 -18.19
CA ALA A 151 1.09 -29.66 -17.22
C ALA A 151 -0.17 -30.50 -16.99
N GLN A 152 -1.36 -29.89 -17.03
CA GLN A 152 -2.65 -30.59 -16.91
C GLN A 152 -3.03 -31.35 -18.19
N ARG A 153 -2.54 -30.91 -19.36
CA ARG A 153 -2.67 -31.63 -20.65
C ARG A 153 -1.60 -32.72 -20.82
N GLY A 154 -1.20 -33.40 -19.74
CA GLY A 154 -0.18 -34.45 -19.74
C GLY A 154 -0.28 -35.41 -20.95
N PRO A 155 0.84 -36.05 -21.33
CA PRO A 155 1.01 -36.68 -22.65
C PRO A 155 -0.18 -37.58 -22.97
N ARG A 156 -0.79 -37.39 -24.16
CA ARG A 156 -1.74 -38.35 -24.72
C ARG A 156 -1.09 -39.72 -24.58
N ARG A 157 -1.68 -40.59 -23.74
CA ARG A 157 -1.29 -42.00 -23.65
C ARG A 157 -1.20 -42.51 -25.09
N GLN A 158 0.00 -42.81 -25.55
CA GLN A 158 0.16 -43.65 -26.72
C GLN A 158 -0.39 -45.01 -26.28
N ASP A 159 -1.48 -45.44 -26.90
CA ASP A 159 -2.01 -46.77 -26.67
C ASP A 159 -0.88 -47.79 -26.93
N PRO A 160 -0.67 -48.76 -26.02
CA PRO A 160 0.35 -49.78 -26.23
C PRO A 160 -0.01 -50.57 -27.50
N PRO A 161 0.97 -50.95 -28.33
CA PRO A 161 0.71 -51.72 -29.54
C PRO A 161 0.04 -53.06 -29.15
N MET A 162 -1.13 -53.34 -29.74
CA MET A 162 -1.87 -54.58 -29.52
C MET A 162 -0.97 -55.79 -29.80
N ALA A 163 -0.74 -56.60 -28.76
CA ALA A 163 -0.09 -57.89 -28.88
C ALA A 163 -0.95 -58.80 -29.77
N ARG A 164 -0.36 -59.33 -30.85
CA ARG A 164 -1.01 -60.33 -31.72
C ARG A 164 -1.22 -61.64 -30.95
N PRO A 165 -2.37 -62.31 -31.10
CA PRO A 165 -2.60 -63.60 -30.46
C PRO A 165 -1.68 -64.66 -31.08
N ARG A 166 -1.03 -65.46 -30.22
CA ARG A 166 -0.28 -66.65 -30.63
C ARG A 166 -1.27 -67.75 -31.01
N GLU A 167 -1.24 -68.18 -32.27
CA GLU A 167 -1.83 -69.43 -32.72
C GLU A 167 -1.14 -70.62 -32.04
N LYS A 168 -1.93 -71.53 -31.48
CA LYS A 168 -1.45 -72.82 -30.96
C LYS A 168 -1.47 -73.84 -32.09
N ALA A 169 -0.35 -74.53 -32.27
CA ALA A 169 -0.23 -75.78 -33.02
C ALA A 169 -0.83 -76.95 -32.22
#